data_AF-A0A1B6HK73-F1
#
_entry.id   AF-A0A1B6HK73-F1
#
_cell.length_a   1.000
_cell.length_b   1.000
_cell.length_c   1.000
_cell.angle_alpha   90.00
_cell.angle_beta   90.00
_cell.angle_gamma   90.00
#
_symmetry.space_group_name_H-M   'P 1'
#
loop_
_entity.id
_entity.type
_entity.pdbx_description
1 polymer ?
#
loop_
_entity_poly.entity_id
_entity_poly.type
_entity_poly.pdbx_seq_one_letter_code
_entity_poly.pdbx_strand_id
1 'polypeptide(L)'
;MSKFVAVVFDLTSVHSLVSCGKWLKEALKVNPQSPLIFLVGNKMDLLSQASLAEMDRMASRTAARLEAEYWPVSALTGENVTEMFRRMAALAFSRLLCSEMNNRQQPISIGTIDISRKQSTKDLRKKNNCTNCNI
;
A
#
# COMPACT_ATOMS: atom_id res chain seq x y z
N MET A 1 -5.03 12.12 -5.55
CA MET A 1 -5.07 10.90 -6.39
C MET A 1 -5.50 9.73 -5.54
N SER A 2 -6.47 8.94 -6.01
CA SER A 2 -7.04 7.83 -5.26
C SER A 2 -6.12 6.61 -5.27
N LYS A 3 -5.93 5.98 -4.11
CA LYS A 3 -5.12 4.75 -3.98
C LYS A 3 -5.89 3.49 -4.38
N PHE A 4 -7.21 3.60 -4.47
CA PHE A 4 -8.15 2.51 -4.73
C PHE A 4 -9.21 2.93 -5.74
N VAL A 5 -9.70 1.95 -6.48
CA VAL A 5 -10.92 2.02 -7.27
C VAL A 5 -11.74 0.77 -6.96
N ALA A 6 -12.94 0.98 -6.43
CA ALA A 6 -13.93 -0.09 -6.25
C ALA A 6 -14.99 0.03 -7.36
N VAL A 7 -15.17 -1.03 -8.13
CA VAL A 7 -16.20 -1.15 -9.15
C VAL A 7 -17.25 -2.09 -8.62
N VAL A 8 -18.45 -1.56 -8.39
CA VAL A 8 -19.53 -2.30 -7.74
C VAL A 8 -20.55 -2.75 -8.76
N PHE A 9 -20.96 -4.00 -8.70
CA PHE A 9 -22.04 -4.56 -9.50
C PHE A 9 -23.08 -5.25 -8.60
N ASP A 10 -24.20 -5.62 -9.19
CA ASP A 10 -25.29 -6.32 -8.53
C ASP A 10 -25.16 -7.83 -8.82
N LEU A 11 -25.01 -8.64 -7.77
CA LEU A 11 -24.89 -10.09 -7.87
C LEU A 11 -26.11 -10.76 -8.50
N THR A 12 -27.27 -10.11 -8.51
CA THR A 12 -28.46 -10.63 -9.21
C THR A 12 -28.49 -10.27 -10.70
N SER A 13 -27.51 -9.52 -11.22
CA SER A 13 -27.53 -8.99 -12.58
C SER A 13 -26.21 -9.19 -13.32
N VAL A 14 -26.17 -10.19 -14.20
CA VAL A 14 -25.04 -10.45 -15.11
C VAL A 14 -24.70 -9.22 -15.97
N HIS A 15 -25.72 -8.45 -16.38
CA HIS A 15 -25.50 -7.24 -17.18
C HIS A 15 -24.67 -6.18 -16.42
N SER A 16 -24.89 -6.06 -15.11
CA SER A 16 -24.10 -5.15 -14.27
C SER A 16 -22.63 -5.60 -14.16
N LEU A 17 -22.38 -6.91 -14.10
CA LEU A 17 -21.02 -7.48 -14.12
C LEU A 17 -20.30 -7.17 -15.44
N VAL A 18 -20.97 -7.36 -16.58
CA VAL A 18 -20.41 -7.07 -17.91
C VAL A 18 -20.05 -5.59 -18.05
N SER A 19 -20.84 -4.70 -17.43
CA SER A 19 -20.62 -3.25 -17.47
C SER A 19 -19.38 -2.80 -16.68
N CYS A 20 -18.87 -3.61 -15.75
CA CYS A 20 -17.75 -3.26 -14.88
C CYS A 20 -16.46 -2.91 -15.63
N GLY A 21 -16.20 -3.54 -16.77
CA GLY A 21 -15.01 -3.22 -17.57
C GLY A 21 -15.03 -1.78 -18.11
N LYS A 22 -16.22 -1.32 -18.54
CA LYS A 22 -16.43 0.09 -18.93
C LYS A 22 -16.33 0.99 -17.69
N TRP A 23 -17.00 0.59 -16.60
CA TRP A 23 -16.79 0.99 -15.21
C TRP A 23 -15.37 1.49 -14.91
N LEU A 24 -14.50 0.50 -14.90
CA LEU A 24 -13.10 0.63 -14.55
C LEU A 24 -12.33 1.51 -15.53
N LYS A 25 -12.56 1.33 -16.83
CA LYS A 25 -11.86 2.12 -17.86
C LYS A 25 -12.09 3.62 -17.67
N GLU A 26 -13.33 4.03 -17.40
CA GLU A 26 -13.63 5.45 -17.14
C GLU A 26 -13.01 5.94 -15.82
N ALA A 27 -13.04 5.12 -14.77
CA ALA A 27 -12.41 5.45 -13.49
C ALA A 27 -10.87 5.60 -13.56
N LEU A 28 -10.21 4.80 -14.42
CA LEU A 28 -8.76 4.87 -14.61
C LEU A 28 -8.31 6.09 -15.43
N LYS A 29 -9.16 6.63 -16.32
CA LYS A 29 -8.85 7.87 -17.05
C LYS A 29 -8.56 9.05 -16.12
N VAL A 30 -9.27 9.11 -14.99
CA VAL A 30 -9.11 10.17 -13.98
C VAL A 30 -8.09 9.78 -12.88
N ASN A 31 -7.59 8.54 -12.87
CA ASN A 31 -6.65 8.02 -11.88
C ASN A 31 -5.43 7.33 -12.54
N PRO A 32 -4.47 8.09 -13.10
CA PRO A 32 -3.34 7.51 -13.84
C PRO A 32 -2.30 6.76 -12.96
N GLN A 33 -2.42 6.80 -11.63
CA GLN A 33 -1.40 6.29 -10.68
C GLN A 33 -1.54 4.79 -10.32
N SER A 34 -2.01 3.93 -11.22
CA SER A 34 -2.15 2.48 -10.97
C SER A 34 -2.75 2.14 -9.58
N PRO A 35 -4.04 2.48 -9.35
CA PRO A 35 -4.71 2.20 -8.08
C PRO A 35 -4.87 0.69 -7.86
N LEU A 36 -5.09 0.28 -6.61
CA LEU A 36 -5.60 -1.07 -6.33
C LEU A 36 -7.05 -1.16 -6.78
N ILE A 37 -7.39 -2.24 -7.47
CA ILE A 37 -8.71 -2.41 -8.09
C ILE A 37 -9.47 -3.49 -7.32
N PHE A 38 -10.71 -3.16 -6.96
CA PHE A 38 -11.63 -4.06 -6.28
C PHE A 38 -12.89 -4.22 -7.14
N LEU A 39 -13.26 -5.46 -7.42
CA LEU A 39 -14.54 -5.79 -8.02
C LEU A 39 -15.48 -6.25 -6.89
N VAL A 40 -16.58 -5.53 -6.69
CA VAL A 40 -17.47 -5.73 -5.54
C VAL A 40 -18.84 -6.18 -6.04
N GLY A 41 -19.24 -7.40 -5.74
CA GLY A 41 -20.58 -7.89 -6.01
C GLY A 41 -21.49 -7.62 -4.82
N ASN A 42 -22.43 -6.69 -4.93
CA ASN A 42 -23.36 -6.34 -3.86
C ASN A 42 -24.69 -7.12 -3.99
N LYS A 43 -25.54 -7.04 -2.96
CA LYS A 43 -26.85 -7.71 -2.85
C LYS A 43 -26.75 -9.23 -2.75
N MET A 44 -25.68 -9.72 -2.11
CA MET A 44 -25.47 -11.15 -1.88
C MET A 44 -26.64 -11.81 -1.14
N ASP A 45 -27.33 -11.06 -0.29
CA ASP A 45 -28.51 -11.47 0.47
C ASP A 45 -29.70 -11.92 -0.40
N LEU A 46 -29.75 -11.53 -1.67
CA LEU A 46 -30.84 -11.88 -2.58
C LEU A 46 -30.62 -13.22 -3.31
N LEU A 47 -29.44 -13.83 -3.18
CA LEU A 47 -29.09 -15.06 -3.90
C LEU A 47 -29.20 -16.29 -3.00
N SER A 48 -29.64 -17.40 -3.60
CA SER A 48 -29.44 -18.72 -3.02
C SER A 48 -27.95 -19.09 -3.08
N GLN A 49 -27.51 -20.04 -2.23
CA GLN A 49 -26.13 -20.52 -2.23
C GLN A 49 -25.70 -21.07 -3.60
N ALA A 50 -26.59 -21.76 -4.31
CA ALA A 50 -26.30 -22.29 -5.65
C ALA A 50 -26.16 -21.17 -6.69
N SER A 51 -27.03 -20.16 -6.64
CA SER A 51 -26.97 -19.01 -7.55
C SER A 51 -25.75 -18.13 -7.29
N LEU A 52 -25.38 -17.95 -6.02
CA LEU A 52 -24.18 -17.23 -5.62
C LEU A 52 -22.92 -17.93 -6.14
N ALA A 53 -22.83 -19.26 -5.98
CA ALA A 53 -21.68 -20.02 -6.47
C ALA A 53 -21.47 -19.91 -8.00
N GLU A 54 -22.55 -19.84 -8.77
CA GLU A 54 -22.46 -19.65 -10.22
C GLU A 54 -22.05 -18.21 -10.57
N MET A 55 -22.65 -17.20 -9.91
CA MET A 55 -22.25 -15.81 -10.10
C MET A 55 -20.78 -15.57 -9.72
N ASP A 56 -20.31 -16.16 -8.61
CA ASP A 56 -18.93 -16.04 -8.14
C ASP A 56 -17.93 -16.57 -9.15
N ARG A 57 -18.25 -17.65 -9.88
CA ARG A 57 -17.39 -18.16 -10.96
C ARG A 57 -17.24 -17.15 -12.09
N MET A 58 -18.34 -16.52 -12.51
CA MET A 58 -18.32 -15.49 -13.56
C MET A 58 -17.60 -14.22 -13.09
N ALA A 59 -17.87 -13.79 -11.86
CA ALA A 59 -17.26 -12.63 -11.25
C ALA A 59 -15.75 -12.82 -11.05
N SER A 60 -15.32 -13.99 -10.59
CA SER A 60 -13.89 -14.32 -10.42
C SER A 60 -13.12 -14.27 -11.73
N ARG A 61 -13.69 -14.80 -12.83
CA ARG A 61 -13.09 -14.69 -14.17
C ARG A 61 -13.00 -13.25 -14.64
N THR A 62 -14.03 -12.47 -14.36
CA THR A 62 -14.05 -11.04 -14.70
C THR A 62 -13.01 -10.26 -13.88
N ALA A 63 -12.90 -10.54 -12.58
CA ALA A 63 -11.93 -9.92 -11.69
C ALA A 63 -10.49 -10.21 -12.14
N ALA A 64 -10.18 -11.46 -12.51
CA ALA A 64 -8.88 -11.83 -13.05
C ALA A 64 -8.54 -11.03 -14.33
N ARG A 65 -9.51 -10.87 -15.24
CA ARG A 65 -9.33 -10.05 -16.46
C ARG A 65 -9.15 -8.56 -16.17
N LEU A 66 -9.75 -8.05 -15.10
CA LEU A 66 -9.66 -6.66 -14.69
C LEU A 66 -8.49 -6.39 -13.71
N GLU A 67 -7.68 -7.41 -13.41
CA GLU A 67 -6.63 -7.35 -12.38
C GLU A 67 -7.14 -6.81 -11.04
N ALA A 68 -8.35 -7.25 -10.67
CA ALA A 68 -9.07 -6.79 -9.49
C ALA A 68 -9.19 -7.88 -8.42
N GLU A 69 -9.17 -7.48 -7.15
CA GLU A 69 -9.55 -8.35 -6.03
C GLU A 69 -11.09 -8.43 -5.95
N TYR A 70 -11.66 -9.63 -5.93
CA TYR A 70 -13.12 -9.84 -5.93
C TYR A 70 -13.69 -9.99 -4.51
N TRP A 71 -14.79 -9.31 -4.23
CA TRP A 71 -15.51 -9.36 -2.95
C TRP A 71 -17.03 -9.46 -3.15
N PRO A 72 -17.67 -10.58 -2.79
CA PRO A 72 -19.12 -10.65 -2.65
C PRO A 72 -19.53 -10.06 -1.30
N VAL A 73 -20.50 -9.15 -1.31
CA VAL A 73 -20.94 -8.39 -0.12
C VAL A 73 -22.46 -8.24 -0.09
N SER A 74 -23.00 -7.98 1.11
CA SER A 74 -24.34 -7.43 1.26
C SER A 74 -24.26 -6.13 2.06
N ALA A 75 -24.59 -5.02 1.41
CA ALA A 75 -24.78 -3.75 2.11
C ALA A 75 -26.00 -3.77 3.06
N LEU A 76 -26.97 -4.66 2.84
CA LEU A 76 -28.17 -4.79 3.67
C LEU A 76 -27.87 -5.50 4.98
N THR A 77 -27.19 -6.65 4.93
CA THR A 77 -26.85 -7.43 6.13
C THR A 77 -25.52 -7.00 6.76
N GLY A 78 -24.70 -6.25 6.01
CA GLY A 78 -23.33 -5.88 6.41
C GLY A 78 -22.29 -6.97 6.15
N GLU A 79 -22.70 -8.10 5.57
CA GLU A 79 -21.82 -9.23 5.32
C GLU A 79 -20.68 -8.86 4.36
N ASN A 80 -19.45 -9.21 4.74
CA ASN A 80 -18.18 -8.91 4.05
C ASN A 80 -17.85 -7.42 3.84
N VAL A 81 -18.76 -6.48 4.12
CA VAL A 81 -18.52 -5.04 3.94
C VAL A 81 -17.36 -4.56 4.81
N THR A 82 -17.40 -4.88 6.11
CA THR A 82 -16.38 -4.42 7.06
C THR A 82 -15.01 -5.02 6.74
N GLU A 83 -14.95 -6.31 6.43
CA GLU A 83 -13.69 -6.98 6.10
C GLU A 83 -13.07 -6.47 4.79
N MET A 84 -13.90 -6.23 3.78
CA MET A 84 -13.46 -5.62 2.51
C MET A 84 -12.80 -4.24 2.76
N PHE A 85 -13.43 -3.37 3.55
CA PHE A 85 -12.86 -2.05 3.85
C PHE A 85 -11.62 -2.13 4.75
N ARG A 86 -11.56 -3.06 5.71
CA ARG A 86 -10.35 -3.32 6.51
C ARG A 86 -9.20 -3.76 5.62
N ARG A 87 -9.45 -4.65 4.66
CA ARG A 87 -8.48 -5.10 3.67
C ARG A 87 -7.95 -3.95 2.81
N MET A 88 -8.85 -3.11 2.29
CA MET A 88 -8.47 -1.91 1.55
C MET A 88 -7.60 -0.97 2.39
N ALA A 89 -7.99 -0.68 3.62
CA ALA A 89 -7.23 0.19 4.53
C ALA A 89 -5.83 -0.37 4.84
N ALA A 90 -5.73 -1.67 5.13
CA ALA A 90 -4.45 -2.33 5.40
C ALA A 90 -3.50 -2.25 4.19
N LEU A 91 -4.00 -2.50 2.98
CA LEU A 91 -3.21 -2.35 1.75
C LEU A 91 -2.77 -0.91 1.50
N ALA A 92 -3.63 0.07 1.85
CA ALA A 92 -3.31 1.49 1.72
C ALA A 92 -2.09 1.82 2.56
N PHE A 93 -2.17 1.42 3.82
CA PHE A 93 -1.17 1.64 4.82
C PHE A 93 0.16 0.99 4.42
N SER A 94 0.13 -0.29 4.03
CA SER A 94 1.34 -0.99 3.56
C SER A 94 2.00 -0.29 2.37
N ARG A 95 1.23 0.18 1.39
CA ARG A 95 1.77 0.92 0.24
C ARG A 95 2.38 2.26 0.65
N LEU A 96 1.78 2.96 1.61
CA LEU A 96 2.33 4.21 2.14
C LEU A 96 3.68 3.95 2.82
N LEU A 97 3.76 2.97 3.71
CA LEU A 97 5.01 2.64 4.41
C LEU A 97 6.14 2.26 3.46
N CYS A 98 5.89 1.43 2.45
CA CYS A 98 6.90 1.08 1.45
C CYS A 98 7.40 2.31 0.66
N SER A 99 6.50 3.24 0.34
CA SER A 99 6.87 4.50 -0.32
C SER A 99 7.78 5.36 0.55
N GLU A 100 7.51 5.44 1.86
CA GLU A 100 8.34 6.20 2.80
C GLU A 100 9.73 5.60 2.98
N MET A 101 9.86 4.27 2.99
CA MET A 101 11.14 3.58 3.09
C MET A 101 12.02 3.82 1.85
N ASN A 102 11.44 3.80 0.65
CA ASN A 102 12.16 4.11 -0.59
C ASN A 102 12.65 5.57 -0.64
N ASN A 103 11.92 6.51 -0.03
CA ASN A 103 12.30 7.92 0.00
C ASN A 103 13.39 8.28 1.02
N ARG A 104 13.77 7.38 1.95
CA ARG A 104 14.81 7.62 2.96
C ARG A 104 16.26 7.46 2.45
N GLN A 105 16.49 7.44 1.13
CA GLN A 105 17.83 7.36 0.54
C GLN A 105 18.50 8.73 0.31
N GLN A 106 18.18 9.76 1.09
CA GLN A 106 19.10 10.90 1.21
C GLN A 106 20.17 10.46 2.22
N PRO A 107 21.45 10.28 1.81
CA PRO A 107 22.50 10.03 2.78
C PRO A 107 22.50 11.20 3.76
N ILE A 108 22.27 10.91 5.04
CA ILE A 108 22.48 11.89 6.10
C ILE A 108 23.97 12.22 6.01
N SER A 109 24.31 13.38 5.45
CA SER A 109 25.64 13.94 5.50
C SER A 109 25.93 14.32 6.95
N ILE A 110 26.31 13.31 7.75
CA ILE A 110 27.01 13.56 9.01
C ILE A 110 28.29 14.28 8.59
N GLY A 111 28.32 15.59 8.85
CA GLY A 111 29.39 16.47 8.41
C GLY A 111 30.74 15.81 8.64
N THR A 112 31.56 15.75 7.60
CA THR A 112 32.91 15.23 7.65
C THR A 112 33.65 15.95 8.78
N ILE A 113 33.89 15.24 9.89
CA ILE A 113 34.80 15.74 10.91
C ILE A 113 36.19 15.64 10.26
N ASP A 114 36.69 16.75 9.75
CA ASP A 114 38.08 16.89 9.33
C ASP A 114 38.95 16.88 10.58
N ILE A 115 39.24 15.66 11.07
CA ILE A 115 40.32 15.45 12.03
C ILE A 115 41.61 15.59 11.23
N SER A 116 41.98 16.82 10.94
CA SER A 116 43.32 17.19 10.48
C SER A 116 44.31 16.80 11.57
N ARG A 117 44.75 15.54 11.52
CA ARG A 117 45.81 14.96 12.34
C ARG A 117 47.13 15.57 11.90
N LYS A 118 47.38 16.80 12.32
CA LYS A 118 48.72 17.39 12.27
C LYS A 118 49.59 16.71 13.34
N GLN A 119 50.83 16.49 12.91
CA GLN A 119 52.02 16.14 13.69
C GLN A 119 52.18 14.66 13.98
N SER A 120 53.38 14.11 14.03
CA SER A 120 54.73 14.49 13.61
C SER A 120 55.52 13.29 14.13
N THR A 121 56.43 12.74 13.34
CA THR A 121 57.43 11.81 13.86
C THR A 121 58.17 12.47 15.03
N LYS A 122 58.28 11.77 16.16
CA LYS A 122 59.39 11.81 17.13
C LYS A 122 59.07 10.89 18.32
N ASP A 123 59.56 9.67 18.23
CA ASP A 123 60.01 8.93 19.40
C ASP A 123 61.11 9.75 20.10
N LEU A 124 61.00 9.95 21.42
CA LEU A 124 62.11 9.93 22.39
C LEU A 124 61.61 10.28 23.81
N ARG A 125 61.44 9.21 24.60
CA ARG A 125 61.89 9.02 26.00
C ARG A 125 61.67 10.14 27.06
N LYS A 126 61.10 9.64 28.17
CA LYS A 126 61.46 9.87 29.60
C LYS A 126 60.97 11.13 30.33
N LYS A 127 60.07 10.83 31.28
CA LYS A 127 60.15 11.06 32.74
C LYS A 127 60.09 12.49 33.30
N ASN A 128 59.08 12.65 34.18
CA ASN A 128 59.09 13.23 35.54
C ASN A 128 58.27 14.51 35.76
N ASN A 129 57.23 14.33 36.58
CA ASN A 129 56.84 15.08 37.78
C ASN A 129 56.90 16.62 37.83
N CYS A 130 55.69 17.14 38.10
CA CYS A 130 55.34 18.09 39.17
C CYS A 130 55.61 19.61 39.04
N THR A 131 54.54 20.30 39.46
CA THR A 131 54.44 21.52 40.28
C THR A 131 54.65 22.91 39.65
N ASN A 132 53.51 23.61 39.58
CA ASN A 132 53.19 24.89 40.24
C ASN A 132 52.73 26.01 39.30
N CYS A 133 51.47 26.40 39.49
CA CYS A 133 50.86 27.63 39.00
C CYS A 133 51.45 28.84 39.73
N ASN A 134 51.55 29.96 39.03
CA ASN A 134 51.48 31.31 39.60
C ASN A 134 50.91 32.26 38.53
N ILE A 135 49.67 32.72 38.76
CA ILE A 135 49.25 34.12 38.94
C ILE A 135 47.80 34.09 39.40
#